data_AF-A6HLR2-F1
#
_entry.id   AF-A6HLR2-F1
#
_cell.length_a   1.000
_cell.length_b   1.000
_cell.length_c   1.000
_cell.angle_alpha   90.00
_cell.angle_beta   90.00
_cell.angle_gamma   90.00
#
_symmetry.space_group_name_H-M   'P 1'
#
loop_
_entity.id
_entity.type
_entity.pdbx_description
1 polymer ?
#
loop_
_entity_poly.entity_id
_entity_poly.type
_entity_poly.pdbx_seq_one_letter_code
_entity_poly.pdbx_strand_id
1 'polypeptide(L)'
;MNPDDSTSGFRHAKVVMFINEQMSKNSKGPEFYLENLSLSWEVVEEKLKVLLESSEVPREVQEACAWGSLALGIRFAFKQAQLQGRRVQWLHDFASLHRSAAQGLTSDLKKLTEQQEMERKEAAYQLQLAHTKLAEVQRDRDLMRLKLLHASSGRRKKDCIWTGLRHKWKSPDYLPETMNLENVKLLWPMGHL
;
A
#
# COMPACT_ATOMS: atom_id res chain seq x y z
N MET A 1 16.12 29.86 47.13
CA MET A 1 15.39 29.74 45.84
C MET A 1 14.96 31.11 45.36
N ASN A 2 14.94 31.35 44.05
CA ASN A 2 14.38 32.59 43.50
C ASN A 2 12.84 32.49 43.44
N PRO A 3 12.07 33.42 44.05
CA PRO A 3 10.60 33.43 43.95
C PRO A 3 10.06 33.61 42.53
N ASP A 4 10.87 34.18 41.62
CA ASP A 4 10.51 34.37 40.21
C ASP A 4 10.95 33.18 39.32
N ASP A 5 11.56 32.14 39.90
CA ASP A 5 11.94 30.93 39.15
C ASP A 5 10.70 30.11 38.80
N SER A 6 10.29 30.20 37.54
CA SER A 6 9.19 29.41 36.97
C SER A 6 9.47 27.90 36.95
N THR A 7 10.71 27.48 37.13
CA THR A 7 11.11 26.07 37.21
C THR A 7 11.06 25.50 38.63
N SER A 8 10.77 26.34 39.64
CA SER A 8 10.66 25.93 41.05
C SER A 8 9.47 25.01 41.34
N GLY A 9 8.43 25.04 40.49
CA GLY A 9 7.19 24.27 40.66
C GLY A 9 6.20 24.89 41.65
N PHE A 10 6.59 25.93 42.38
CA PHE A 10 5.70 26.68 43.25
C PHE A 10 4.90 27.71 42.46
N ARG A 11 3.61 27.84 42.78
CA ARG A 11 2.71 28.82 42.14
C ARG A 11 2.66 30.18 42.85
N HIS A 12 3.07 30.22 44.12
CA HIS A 12 2.86 31.37 44.99
C HIS A 12 4.20 31.84 45.58
N ALA A 13 4.63 33.05 45.23
CA ALA A 13 5.89 33.63 45.70
C ALA A 13 5.98 33.68 47.24
N LYS A 14 4.86 33.94 47.93
CA LYS A 14 4.80 33.92 49.41
C LYS A 14 5.20 32.56 50.01
N VAL A 15 4.83 31.46 49.35
CA VAL A 15 5.21 30.11 49.80
C VAL A 15 6.72 29.89 49.60
N VAL A 16 7.26 30.33 48.46
CA VAL A 16 8.71 30.25 48.19
C VAL A 16 9.50 31.05 49.22
N MET A 17 9.06 32.26 49.53
CA MET A 17 9.67 33.10 50.57
C MET A 17 9.64 32.43 51.94
N PHE A 18 8.50 31.89 52.35
CA PHE A 18 8.37 31.18 53.62
C PHE A 18 9.31 29.97 53.70
N ILE A 19 9.37 29.14 52.64
CA ILE A 19 10.26 27.97 52.63
C ILE A 19 11.73 28.41 52.66
N ASN A 20 12.09 29.46 51.90
CA ASN A 20 13.44 30.03 51.96
C ASN A 20 13.79 30.50 53.37
N GLU A 21 12.87 31.15 54.07
CA GLU A 21 13.05 31.59 55.45
C GLU A 21 13.25 30.40 56.39
N GLN A 22 12.38 29.38 56.32
CA GLN A 22 12.50 28.18 57.15
C GLN A 22 13.80 27.43 56.91
N MET A 23 14.20 27.29 55.65
CA MET A 23 15.45 26.66 55.26
C MET A 23 16.66 27.47 55.74
N SER A 24 16.60 28.80 55.69
CA SER A 24 17.71 29.70 56.07
C SER A 24 17.93 29.84 57.57
N LYS A 25 17.09 29.21 58.41
CA LYS A 25 17.31 29.12 59.87
C LYS A 25 18.63 28.44 60.22
N ASN A 26 19.18 27.63 59.32
CA ASN A 26 20.50 27.02 59.44
C ASN A 26 21.21 27.04 58.08
N SER A 27 22.52 27.29 58.04
CA SER A 27 23.29 27.35 56.79
C SER A 27 23.24 26.04 55.99
N LYS A 28 23.07 24.91 56.68
CA LYS A 28 22.94 23.59 56.05
C LYS A 28 21.71 23.46 55.15
N GLY A 29 20.61 24.18 55.42
CA GLY A 29 19.41 24.11 54.59
C GLY A 29 19.68 24.59 53.15
N PRO A 30 20.12 25.85 52.95
CA PRO A 30 20.46 26.37 51.64
C PRO A 30 21.61 25.62 50.96
N GLU A 31 22.64 25.19 51.72
CA GLU A 31 23.72 24.34 51.22
C GLU A 31 23.16 23.02 50.66
N PHE A 32 22.34 22.32 51.45
CA PHE A 32 21.72 21.07 51.05
C PHE A 32 20.87 21.26 49.79
N TYR A 33 20.08 22.33 49.70
CA TYR A 33 19.32 22.62 48.48
C TYR A 33 20.25 22.76 47.25
N LEU A 34 21.30 23.57 47.36
CA LEU A 34 22.22 23.87 46.26
C LEU A 34 23.03 22.64 45.81
N GLU A 35 23.56 21.87 46.76
CA GLU A 35 24.35 20.65 46.49
C GLU A 35 23.54 19.56 45.78
N ASN A 36 22.21 19.56 45.97
CA ASN A 36 21.33 18.51 45.48
C ASN A 36 20.46 18.94 44.28
N LEU A 37 20.61 20.18 43.79
CA LEU A 37 19.83 20.75 42.68
C LEU A 37 19.86 19.93 41.37
N SER A 38 20.97 19.23 41.11
CA SER A 38 21.23 18.46 39.90
C SER A 38 21.01 16.96 40.05
N LEU A 39 20.73 16.49 41.27
CA LEU A 39 20.59 15.07 41.56
C LEU A 39 19.17 14.56 41.27
N SER A 40 19.03 13.25 41.13
CA SER A 40 17.71 12.61 41.06
C SER A 40 17.02 12.66 42.42
N TRP A 41 15.68 12.68 42.42
CA TRP A 41 14.90 12.68 43.66
C TRP A 41 15.28 11.52 44.59
N GLU A 42 15.48 10.32 44.05
CA GLU A 42 15.91 9.13 44.80
C GLU A 42 17.20 9.37 45.61
N VAL A 43 18.19 10.02 45.00
CA VAL A 43 19.47 10.33 45.68
C VAL A 43 19.27 11.39 46.76
N VAL A 44 18.41 12.38 46.52
CA VAL A 44 18.10 13.42 47.52
C VAL A 44 17.34 12.82 48.71
N GLU A 45 16.39 11.94 48.46
CA GLU A 45 15.60 11.26 49.48
C GLU A 45 16.48 10.35 50.34
N GLU A 46 17.40 9.59 49.74
CA GLU A 46 18.33 8.75 50.51
C GLU A 46 19.28 9.60 51.37
N LYS A 47 19.79 10.73 50.85
CA LYS A 47 20.60 11.66 51.65
C LYS A 47 19.81 12.25 52.82
N LEU A 48 18.54 12.60 52.61
CA LEU A 48 17.68 13.11 53.68
C LEU A 48 17.45 12.04 54.75
N LYS A 49 17.19 10.79 54.34
CA LYS A 49 17.01 9.67 55.25
C LYS A 49 18.25 9.47 56.15
N VAL A 50 19.45 9.45 55.57
CA VAL A 50 20.71 9.33 56.33
C VAL A 50 20.86 10.47 57.35
N LEU A 51 20.51 11.70 56.98
CA LEU A 51 20.54 12.84 57.89
C LEU A 51 19.55 12.73 59.05
N LEU A 52 18.36 12.16 58.80
CA LEU A 52 17.30 11.99 59.80
C LEU A 52 17.58 10.82 60.75
N GLU A 53 18.24 9.77 60.26
CA GLU A 53 18.60 8.59 61.07
C GLU A 53 19.85 8.83 61.95
N SER A 54 20.66 9.84 61.65
CA SER A 54 21.82 10.20 62.44
C SER A 54 21.45 10.92 63.74
N SER A 55 21.83 10.34 64.88
CA SER A 55 21.69 10.97 66.21
C SER A 55 22.69 12.11 66.43
N GLU A 56 23.70 12.24 65.58
CA GLU A 56 24.75 13.27 65.68
C GLU A 56 24.31 14.60 65.05
N VAL A 57 23.30 14.58 64.18
CA VAL A 57 22.82 15.77 63.48
C VAL A 57 21.79 16.51 64.34
N PRO A 58 22.01 17.80 64.68
CA PRO A 58 21.03 18.59 65.44
C PRO A 58 19.70 18.70 64.71
N ARG A 59 18.61 18.75 65.48
CA ARG A 59 17.25 18.81 64.92
C ARG A 59 17.03 20.03 64.03
N GLU A 60 17.65 21.16 64.35
CA GLU A 60 17.55 22.39 63.56
C GLU A 60 18.17 22.22 62.16
N VAL A 61 19.24 21.42 62.06
CA VAL A 61 19.87 21.07 60.77
C VAL A 61 18.96 20.13 59.99
N GLN A 62 18.39 19.12 60.65
CA GLN A 62 17.44 18.20 60.03
C GLN A 62 16.22 18.94 59.47
N GLU A 63 15.63 19.85 60.23
CA GLU A 63 14.49 20.66 59.81
C GLU A 63 14.84 21.57 58.63
N ALA A 64 15.98 22.26 58.67
CA ALA A 64 16.44 23.09 57.56
C ALA A 64 16.67 22.28 56.27
N CYS A 65 17.30 21.10 56.38
CA CYS A 65 17.47 20.17 55.26
C CYS A 65 16.13 19.61 54.76
N ALA A 66 15.18 19.33 55.64
CA ALA A 66 13.85 18.87 55.25
C ALA A 66 13.08 19.91 54.42
N TRP A 67 13.17 21.20 54.77
CA TRP A 67 12.63 22.28 53.95
C TRP A 67 13.33 22.39 52.58
N GLY A 68 14.65 22.20 52.54
CA GLY A 68 15.42 22.10 51.30
C GLY A 68 14.98 20.93 50.42
N SER A 69 14.77 19.75 51.01
CA SER A 69 14.27 18.56 50.32
C SER A 69 12.84 18.74 49.81
N LEU A 70 11.95 19.36 50.58
CA LEU A 70 10.59 19.69 50.12
C LEU A 70 10.62 20.54 48.85
N ALA A 71 11.47 21.58 48.85
CA ALA A 71 11.66 22.43 47.70
C ALA A 71 12.21 21.66 46.48
N LEU A 72 13.17 20.76 46.67
CA LEU A 72 13.71 19.90 45.61
C LEU A 72 12.65 18.93 45.07
N GLY A 73 11.85 18.33 45.94
CA GLY A 73 10.79 17.40 45.58
C GLY A 73 9.71 18.04 44.73
N ILE A 74 9.27 19.25 45.10
CA ILE A 74 8.30 20.03 44.31
C ILE A 74 8.86 20.40 42.94
N ARG A 75 10.12 20.84 42.87
CA ARG A 75 10.82 21.11 41.61
C ARG A 75 10.90 19.86 40.73
N PHE A 76 11.25 18.71 41.31
CA PHE A 76 11.34 17.45 40.59
C PHE A 76 9.98 17.00 40.04
N ALA A 77 8.94 16.99 40.89
CA ALA A 77 7.59 16.63 40.50
C ALA A 77 7.06 17.53 39.36
N PHE A 78 7.33 18.84 39.45
CA PHE A 78 6.97 19.79 38.40
C PHE A 78 7.67 19.50 37.08
N LYS A 79 9.01 19.30 37.10
CA LYS A 79 9.77 18.96 35.89
C LYS A 79 9.30 17.63 35.29
N GLN A 80 9.04 16.63 36.13
CA GLN A 80 8.53 15.34 35.69
C GLN A 80 7.17 15.50 35.03
N ALA A 81 6.24 16.24 35.63
CA ALA A 81 4.94 16.51 35.04
C ALA A 81 5.05 17.21 33.67
N GLN A 82 5.93 18.21 33.54
CA GLN A 82 6.16 18.87 32.25
C GLN A 82 6.71 17.91 31.19
N LEU A 83 7.69 17.07 31.54
CA LEU A 83 8.26 16.09 30.62
C LEU A 83 7.23 15.03 30.21
N GLN A 84 6.43 14.53 31.15
CA GLN A 84 5.37 13.58 30.85
C GLN A 84 4.30 14.20 29.94
N GLY A 85 3.88 15.44 30.20
CA GLY A 85 2.96 16.16 29.33
C GLY A 85 3.47 16.27 27.89
N ARG A 86 4.75 16.66 27.72
CA ARG A 86 5.38 16.70 26.39
C ARG A 86 5.45 15.33 25.72
N ARG A 87 5.78 14.28 26.48
CA ARG A 87 5.84 12.91 25.95
C ARG A 87 4.48 12.42 25.47
N VAL A 88 3.43 12.67 26.26
CA VAL A 88 2.05 12.33 25.89
C VAL A 88 1.62 13.08 24.64
N GLN A 89 1.90 14.38 24.55
CA GLN A 89 1.60 15.18 23.37
C GLN A 89 2.33 14.64 22.13
N TRP A 90 3.63 14.37 22.24
CA TRP A 90 4.41 13.80 21.14
C TRP A 90 3.87 12.44 20.68
N LEU A 91 3.50 11.57 21.61
CA LEU A 91 2.89 10.27 21.28
C LEU A 91 1.55 10.44 20.55
N HIS A 92 0.74 11.40 20.97
CA HIS A 92 -0.52 11.71 20.31
C HIS A 92 -0.30 12.19 18.88
N ASP A 93 0.60 13.15 18.67
CA ASP A 93 0.92 13.70 17.35
C ASP A 93 1.49 12.62 16.42
N PHE A 94 2.38 11.77 16.94
CA PHE A 94 2.94 10.64 16.21
C PHE A 94 1.86 9.63 15.78
N ALA A 95 0.95 9.27 16.70
CA ALA A 95 -0.14 8.35 16.39
C ALA A 95 -1.12 8.95 15.35
N SER A 96 -1.36 10.26 15.41
CA SER A 96 -2.17 10.98 14.43
C SER A 96 -1.55 10.91 13.03
N LEU A 97 -0.26 11.23 12.90
CA LEU A 97 0.48 11.13 11.64
C LEU A 97 0.43 9.70 11.06
N HIS A 98 0.67 8.69 11.90
CA HIS A 98 0.60 7.29 11.47
C HIS A 98 -0.80 6.90 10.98
N ARG A 99 -1.85 7.35 11.69
CA ARG A 99 -3.24 7.11 11.28
C ARG A 99 -3.54 7.74 9.93
N SER A 100 -3.14 8.99 9.70
CA SER A 100 -3.31 9.67 8.41
C SER A 100 -2.57 8.97 7.28
N ALA A 101 -1.32 8.53 7.52
CA ALA A 101 -0.56 7.77 6.52
C ALA A 101 -1.24 6.43 6.17
N ALA A 102 -1.69 5.67 7.18
CA ALA A 102 -2.41 4.42 6.98
C ALA A 102 -3.74 4.61 6.23
N GLN A 103 -4.46 5.70 6.53
CA GLN A 103 -5.68 6.07 5.80
C GLN A 103 -5.39 6.41 4.33
N GLY A 104 -4.32 7.17 4.07
CA GLY A 104 -3.84 7.47 2.72
C GLY A 104 -3.55 6.19 1.93
N LEU A 105 -2.73 5.30 2.50
CA LEU A 105 -2.40 4.01 1.88
C LEU A 105 -3.65 3.15 1.62
N THR A 106 -4.58 3.11 2.57
CA THR A 106 -5.85 2.38 2.39
C THR A 106 -6.66 2.95 1.23
N SER A 107 -6.67 4.27 1.06
CA SER A 107 -7.37 4.92 -0.05
C SER A 107 -6.71 4.62 -1.40
N ASP A 108 -5.39 4.59 -1.45
CA ASP A 108 -4.65 4.28 -2.68
C ASP A 108 -4.82 2.81 -3.07
N LEU A 109 -4.77 1.89 -2.11
CA LEU A 109 -5.03 0.47 -2.34
C LEU A 109 -6.45 0.21 -2.87
N LYS A 110 -7.45 0.95 -2.39
CA LYS A 110 -8.82 0.86 -2.92
C LYS A 110 -8.86 1.29 -4.38
N LYS A 111 -8.30 2.46 -4.70
CA LYS A 111 -8.25 2.97 -6.09
C LYS A 111 -7.52 2.01 -7.03
N LEU A 112 -6.37 1.47 -6.60
CA LEU A 112 -5.61 0.50 -7.40
C LEU A 112 -6.40 -0.79 -7.62
N THR A 113 -7.08 -1.29 -6.59
CA THR A 113 -7.93 -2.48 -6.73
C THR A 113 -9.08 -2.25 -7.70
N GLU A 114 -9.77 -1.11 -7.59
CA GLU A 114 -10.86 -0.73 -8.48
C GLU A 114 -10.39 -0.57 -9.94
N GLN A 115 -9.24 0.09 -10.14
CA GLN A 115 -8.62 0.24 -11.45
C GLN A 115 -8.25 -1.12 -12.06
N GLN A 116 -7.59 -1.98 -11.28
CA GLN A 116 -7.23 -3.32 -11.72
C GLN A 116 -8.47 -4.15 -12.10
N GLU A 117 -9.55 -4.05 -11.33
CA GLU A 117 -10.78 -4.77 -11.63
C GLU A 117 -11.42 -4.29 -12.94
N MET A 118 -11.40 -2.98 -13.21
CA MET A 118 -11.83 -2.43 -14.50
C MET A 118 -10.98 -2.95 -15.66
N GLU A 119 -9.66 -2.90 -15.54
CA GLU A 119 -8.74 -3.38 -16.57
C GLU A 119 -8.94 -4.86 -16.86
N ARG A 120 -9.17 -5.68 -15.82
CA ARG A 120 -9.48 -7.11 -15.98
C ARG A 120 -10.81 -7.34 -16.69
N LYS A 121 -11.84 -6.57 -16.37
CA LYS A 121 -13.14 -6.66 -17.05
C LYS A 121 -13.03 -6.28 -18.53
N GLU A 122 -12.30 -5.21 -18.83
CA GLU A 122 -12.08 -4.77 -20.22
C GLU A 122 -11.29 -5.81 -21.01
N ALA A 123 -10.19 -6.33 -20.46
CA ALA A 123 -9.41 -7.38 -21.11
C ALA A 123 -10.24 -8.66 -21.37
N ALA A 124 -11.09 -9.06 -20.41
CA ALA A 124 -11.99 -10.19 -20.58
C ALA A 124 -13.02 -9.94 -21.70
N TYR A 125 -13.58 -8.73 -21.78
CA TYR A 125 -14.51 -8.34 -22.83
C TYR A 125 -13.84 -8.38 -24.22
N GLN A 126 -12.64 -7.80 -24.34
CA GLN A 126 -11.88 -7.81 -25.60
C GLN A 126 -11.51 -9.23 -26.05
N LEU A 127 -11.12 -10.09 -25.10
CA LEU A 127 -10.84 -11.49 -25.38
C LEU A 127 -12.09 -12.22 -25.91
N GLN A 128 -13.25 -12.00 -25.29
CA GLN A 128 -14.51 -12.58 -25.75
C GLN A 128 -14.86 -12.11 -27.17
N LEU A 129 -14.70 -10.81 -27.46
CA LEU A 129 -14.90 -10.25 -28.79
C LEU A 129 -13.92 -10.82 -29.84
N ALA A 130 -12.67 -11.07 -29.46
CA ALA A 130 -11.70 -11.69 -30.35
C ALA A 130 -12.08 -13.16 -30.65
N HIS A 131 -12.56 -13.90 -29.64
CA HIS A 131 -13.03 -15.27 -29.83
C HIS A 131 -14.23 -15.37 -30.77
N THR A 132 -15.21 -14.46 -30.66
CA THR A 132 -16.38 -14.45 -31.55
C THR A 132 -15.98 -14.16 -32.99
N LYS A 133 -15.14 -13.14 -33.21
CA LYS A 133 -14.58 -12.81 -34.54
C LYS A 133 -13.78 -13.98 -35.13
N LEU A 134 -12.98 -14.65 -34.30
CA LEU A 134 -12.22 -15.82 -34.75
C LEU A 134 -13.14 -16.96 -35.19
N ALA A 135 -14.22 -17.22 -34.45
CA ALA A 135 -15.20 -18.25 -34.79
C ALA A 135 -15.95 -17.93 -36.10
N GLU A 136 -16.24 -16.64 -36.36
CA GLU A 136 -16.79 -16.18 -37.65
C GLU A 136 -15.83 -16.47 -38.81
N VAL A 137 -14.58 -16.04 -38.69
CA VAL A 137 -13.56 -16.27 -39.73
C VAL A 137 -13.31 -17.76 -39.96
N GLN A 138 -13.35 -18.57 -38.90
CA GLN A 138 -13.25 -20.03 -39.02
C GLN A 138 -14.41 -20.63 -39.80
N ARG A 139 -15.66 -20.21 -39.53
CA ARG A 139 -16.83 -20.64 -40.31
C ARG A 139 -16.72 -20.23 -41.77
N ASP A 140 -16.30 -19.01 -42.05
CA ASP A 140 -16.12 -18.53 -43.42
C ASP A 140 -15.05 -19.33 -44.17
N ARG A 141 -13.91 -19.59 -43.52
CA ARG A 141 -12.85 -20.45 -44.07
C ARG A 141 -13.39 -21.84 -44.40
N ASP A 142 -14.16 -22.45 -43.49
CA ASP A 142 -14.68 -23.80 -43.68
C ASP A 142 -15.72 -23.85 -44.80
N LEU A 143 -16.56 -22.81 -44.93
CA LEU A 143 -17.45 -22.64 -46.08
C LEU A 143 -16.67 -22.55 -47.40
N MET A 144 -15.58 -21.77 -47.44
CA MET A 144 -14.75 -21.66 -48.64
C MET A 144 -14.07 -22.98 -49.00
N ARG A 145 -13.59 -23.73 -48.00
CA ARG A 145 -13.04 -25.08 -48.21
C ARG A 145 -14.07 -26.02 -48.83
N LEU A 146 -15.31 -26.02 -48.33
CA LEU A 146 -16.40 -26.82 -48.90
C LEU A 146 -16.68 -26.44 -50.36
N LYS A 147 -16.74 -25.15 -50.68
CA LYS A 147 -16.93 -24.67 -52.07
C LYS A 147 -15.82 -25.16 -53.00
N LEU A 148 -14.55 -25.13 -52.56
CA LEU A 148 -13.41 -25.62 -53.35
C LEU A 148 -13.47 -27.15 -53.58
N LEU A 149 -13.87 -27.92 -52.57
CA LEU A 149 -14.06 -29.37 -52.70
C LEU A 149 -15.15 -29.72 -53.71
N HIS A 150 -16.26 -28.99 -53.70
CA HIS A 150 -17.34 -29.17 -54.69
C HIS A 150 -16.87 -28.80 -56.10
N ALA A 151 -16.17 -27.68 -56.27
CA ALA A 151 -15.66 -27.26 -57.57
C ALA A 151 -14.63 -28.24 -58.15
N SER A 152 -13.71 -28.76 -57.33
CA SER A 152 -12.69 -29.74 -57.77
C SER A 152 -13.28 -31.11 -58.09
N SER A 153 -14.30 -31.55 -57.36
CA SER A 153 -15.04 -32.78 -57.66
C SER A 153 -15.91 -32.64 -58.92
N GLY A 154 -16.51 -31.46 -59.14
CA GLY A 154 -17.24 -31.12 -60.35
C GLY A 154 -16.33 -31.08 -61.59
N ARG A 155 -15.12 -30.52 -61.48
CA ARG A 155 -14.11 -30.58 -62.55
C ARG A 155 -13.67 -32.01 -62.84
N ARG A 156 -13.29 -32.80 -61.81
CA ARG A 156 -12.90 -34.21 -61.99
C ARG A 156 -13.98 -35.05 -62.67
N LYS A 157 -15.26 -34.88 -62.32
CA LYS A 157 -16.36 -35.58 -63.00
C LYS A 157 -16.45 -35.18 -64.47
N LYS A 158 -16.33 -33.89 -64.79
CA LYS A 158 -16.32 -33.42 -66.18
C LYS A 158 -15.11 -33.98 -66.94
N ASP A 159 -13.93 -33.96 -66.33
CA ASP A 159 -12.70 -34.50 -66.94
C ASP A 159 -12.80 -36.01 -67.18
N CYS A 160 -13.34 -36.80 -66.24
CA CYS A 160 -13.61 -38.24 -66.43
C CYS A 160 -14.63 -38.51 -67.55
N ILE A 161 -15.67 -37.68 -67.67
CA ILE A 161 -16.66 -37.79 -68.76
C ILE A 161 -15.99 -37.46 -70.10
N TRP A 162 -15.16 -36.43 -70.15
CA TRP A 162 -14.41 -36.04 -71.35
C TRP A 162 -13.35 -37.07 -71.76
N THR A 163 -12.62 -37.66 -70.82
CA THR A 163 -11.67 -38.74 -71.12
C THR A 163 -12.38 -40.03 -71.54
N GLY A 164 -13.51 -40.37 -70.91
CA GLY A 164 -14.36 -41.49 -71.32
C GLY A 164 -14.94 -41.32 -72.71
N LEU A 165 -15.45 -40.13 -73.04
CA LEU A 165 -15.88 -39.77 -74.40
C LEU A 165 -14.70 -39.85 -75.38
N ARG A 166 -13.54 -39.31 -75.03
CA ARG A 166 -12.33 -39.35 -75.89
C ARG A 166 -11.83 -40.79 -76.17
N HIS A 167 -11.91 -41.70 -75.20
CA HIS A 167 -11.62 -43.11 -75.43
C HIS A 167 -12.66 -43.79 -76.33
N LYS A 168 -13.95 -43.44 -76.17
CA LYS A 168 -15.02 -43.95 -77.03
C LYS A 168 -14.85 -43.53 -78.50
N TRP A 169 -14.31 -42.32 -78.74
CA TRP A 169 -14.01 -41.80 -80.10
C TRP A 169 -12.73 -42.35 -80.73
N LYS A 170 -11.87 -43.05 -79.98
CA LYS A 170 -10.62 -43.67 -80.50
C LYS A 170 -10.73 -45.18 -80.72
N SER A 171 -11.87 -45.80 -80.41
CA SER A 171 -12.11 -47.22 -80.68
C SER A 171 -12.44 -47.42 -82.16
N PRO A 172 -11.75 -48.29 -82.91
CA PRO A 172 -11.94 -48.43 -84.37
C PRO A 172 -13.32 -48.89 -84.85
N ASP A 173 -14.20 -49.35 -83.95
CA ASP A 173 -15.44 -50.04 -84.30
C ASP A 173 -16.72 -49.18 -84.15
N TYR A 174 -16.63 -47.85 -84.15
CA TYR A 174 -17.81 -46.98 -84.08
C TYR A 174 -17.88 -45.98 -85.25
N LEU A 175 -18.66 -46.32 -86.27
CA LEU A 175 -19.27 -45.38 -87.21
C LEU A 175 -20.64 -44.95 -86.67
N PRO A 176 -20.92 -43.66 -86.40
CA PRO A 176 -22.27 -43.20 -86.13
C PRO A 176 -22.92 -42.63 -87.40
N GLU A 177 -23.97 -43.31 -87.87
CA GLU A 177 -24.97 -42.70 -88.75
C GLU A 177 -25.70 -41.57 -88.02
N THR A 178 -25.85 -40.45 -88.71
CA THR A 178 -26.58 -39.21 -88.35
C THR A 178 -25.92 -38.29 -87.32
N MET A 179 -24.98 -37.46 -87.81
CA MET A 179 -24.50 -36.25 -87.15
C MET A 179 -25.24 -35.03 -87.73
N ASN A 180 -26.02 -34.32 -86.91
CA ASN A 180 -26.59 -33.01 -87.27
C ASN A 180 -25.59 -31.91 -86.87
N LEU A 181 -25.19 -31.08 -87.83
CA LEU A 181 -24.00 -30.22 -87.81
C LEU A 181 -24.10 -28.97 -86.90
N GLU A 182 -25.23 -28.72 -86.23
CA GLU A 182 -25.38 -27.54 -85.36
C GLU A 182 -24.76 -27.70 -83.95
N ASN A 183 -24.57 -28.92 -83.46
CA ASN A 183 -24.13 -29.15 -82.08
C ASN A 183 -22.60 -29.18 -81.88
N VAL A 184 -21.79 -29.03 -82.94
CA VAL A 184 -20.32 -29.07 -82.85
C VAL A 184 -19.73 -27.73 -82.37
N LYS A 185 -20.48 -26.62 -82.48
CA LYS A 185 -19.99 -25.27 -82.10
C LYS A 185 -19.92 -25.00 -80.59
N LEU A 186 -20.55 -25.82 -79.74
CA LEU A 186 -20.57 -25.60 -78.27
C LEU A 186 -19.50 -26.41 -77.51
N LEU A 187 -18.69 -27.20 -78.21
CA LEU A 187 -17.75 -28.16 -77.60
C LEU A 187 -16.27 -27.85 -77.83
N TRP A 188 -15.93 -26.66 -78.35
CA TRP A 188 -14.53 -26.19 -78.41
C TRP A 188 -14.24 -25.18 -77.29
N PRO A 189 -13.33 -25.46 -76.35
CA PRO A 189 -12.83 -24.42 -75.46
C PRO A 189 -11.90 -23.51 -76.28
N MET A 190 -12.30 -22.25 -76.45
CA MET A 190 -11.39 -21.17 -76.81
C MET A 190 -10.29 -21.12 -75.75
N GLY A 191 -9.15 -21.72 -76.06
CA GLY A 191 -7.87 -21.30 -75.52
C GLY A 191 -7.17 -20.49 -76.59
N HIS A 192 -6.84 -19.24 -76.29
CA HIS A 192 -5.59 -18.59 -76.69
C HIS A 192 -5.40 -17.30 -75.88
N LEU A 193 -4.22 -17.21 -75.24
CA LEU A 193 -3.52 -16.05 -74.69
C LEU A 193 -4.08 -15.36 -73.42
#